data_AF-A0A4R2SSF9-F1
#
_entry.id   AF-A0A4R2SSF9-F1
#
_cell.length_a   1.000
_cell.length_b   1.000
_cell.length_c   1.000
_cell.angle_alpha   90.00
_cell.angle_beta   90.00
_cell.angle_gamma   90.00
#
_symmetry.space_group_name_H-M   'P 1'
#
loop_
_entity.id
_entity.type
_entity.pdbx_description
1 polymer ?
#
loop_
_entity_poly.entity_id
_entity_poly.type
_entity_poly.pdbx_seq_one_letter_code
_entity_poly.pdbx_strand_id
1 'polypeptide(L)'
;MIKLLIYLVLFSISTQLKASCVTDKEYEVISKSLEGSNDEYYDKYPYGRIENIASCKEKSVLSDLVCDNPRLKKMLLLLSISEIYAYENATHTPVEDYSTYNDDFKEQLNYILEQEKDKNIAMRKLCHITKTRLSDNLGGDFYYKPEVHEVISSKLNSNGVIIMPWLLPEIYLGKSCDALDSTKRKGKWYKTDEQFIVELNGEIYKFNHDNNVFKLNCEPPK
;
A
#
# COMPACT_ATOMS: atom_id res chain seq x y z
N MET A 1 -17.90 -41.96 -18.89
CA MET A 1 -16.65 -41.19 -19.14
C MET A 1 -16.89 -39.71 -19.44
N ILE A 2 -17.99 -39.30 -20.08
CA ILE A 2 -18.26 -37.87 -20.40
C ILE A 2 -18.61 -37.00 -19.18
N LYS A 3 -19.24 -37.57 -18.13
CA LYS A 3 -19.58 -36.83 -16.90
C LYS A 3 -18.39 -36.48 -16.00
N LEU A 4 -17.24 -37.15 -16.15
CA LEU A 4 -16.04 -36.86 -15.34
C LEU A 4 -15.22 -35.70 -15.93
N LEU A 5 -15.32 -35.45 -17.25
CA LEU A 5 -14.63 -34.34 -17.90
C LEU A 5 -15.24 -32.97 -17.57
N ILE A 6 -16.56 -32.92 -17.35
CA ILE A 6 -17.27 -31.65 -17.07
C ILE A 6 -16.90 -31.09 -15.67
N TYR A 7 -16.55 -31.96 -14.72
CA TYR A 7 -16.08 -31.53 -13.40
C TYR A 7 -14.64 -30.99 -13.40
N LEU A 8 -13.81 -31.42 -14.36
CA LEU A 8 -12.44 -30.91 -14.53
C LEU A 8 -12.39 -29.54 -15.23
N VAL A 9 -13.45 -29.17 -15.97
CA VAL A 9 -13.55 -27.86 -16.65
C VAL A 9 -14.19 -26.79 -15.74
N LEU A 10 -14.84 -27.16 -14.65
CA LEU A 10 -15.33 -26.20 -13.63
C LEU A 10 -14.29 -25.89 -12.54
N PHE A 11 -13.12 -26.54 -12.62
CA PHE A 11 -11.92 -26.20 -11.88
C PHE A 11 -10.89 -25.53 -12.80
N SER A 12 -11.34 -24.74 -13.80
CA SER A 12 -10.56 -23.61 -14.27
C SER A 12 -10.51 -22.62 -13.12
N ILE A 13 -9.55 -22.91 -12.25
CA ILE A 13 -8.98 -22.03 -11.24
C ILE A 13 -8.98 -20.64 -11.87
N SER A 14 -9.81 -19.75 -11.33
CA SER A 14 -9.57 -18.33 -11.45
C SER A 14 -8.25 -18.10 -10.72
N THR A 15 -7.14 -18.41 -11.39
CA THR A 15 -5.83 -17.91 -11.04
C THR A 15 -5.94 -16.43 -11.38
N GLN A 16 -6.56 -15.66 -10.49
CA GLN A 16 -6.07 -14.33 -10.24
C GLN A 16 -4.60 -14.57 -9.92
N LEU A 17 -3.74 -14.39 -10.93
CA LEU A 17 -2.32 -14.22 -10.69
C LEU A 17 -2.29 -13.18 -9.58
N LYS A 18 -1.94 -13.58 -8.36
CA LYS A 18 -1.73 -12.62 -7.28
C LYS A 18 -0.65 -11.71 -7.82
N ALA A 19 -1.05 -10.50 -8.23
CA ALA A 19 -0.10 -9.53 -8.72
C ALA A 19 0.96 -9.41 -7.62
N SER A 20 2.18 -9.81 -7.95
CA SER A 20 3.28 -9.76 -6.99
C SER A 20 3.44 -8.31 -6.57
N CYS A 21 3.51 -8.08 -5.26
CA CYS A 21 3.77 -6.78 -4.67
C CYS A 21 4.95 -6.09 -5.35
N VAL A 22 6.03 -6.84 -5.58
CA VAL A 22 7.29 -6.38 -6.15
C VAL A 22 7.49 -7.05 -7.51
N THR A 23 7.57 -6.24 -8.55
CA THR A 23 7.91 -6.66 -9.92
C THR A 23 9.39 -7.05 -10.01
N ASP A 24 9.79 -7.73 -11.09
CA ASP A 24 11.20 -8.12 -11.27
C ASP A 24 12.11 -6.89 -11.35
N LYS A 25 11.70 -5.85 -12.10
CA LYS A 25 12.45 -4.60 -12.23
C LYS A 25 12.61 -3.88 -10.88
N GLU A 26 11.55 -3.80 -10.09
CA GLU A 26 11.63 -3.21 -8.74
C GLU A 26 12.56 -4.03 -7.84
N TYR A 27 12.49 -5.36 -7.94
CA TYR A 27 13.32 -6.25 -7.14
C TYR A 27 14.82 -6.13 -7.47
N GLU A 28 15.17 -5.94 -8.73
CA GLU A 28 16.56 -5.66 -9.15
C GLU A 28 17.10 -4.38 -8.50
N VAL A 29 16.33 -3.30 -8.56
CA VAL A 29 16.69 -2.02 -7.92
C VAL A 29 16.85 -2.19 -6.41
N ILE A 30 15.88 -2.81 -5.74
CA ILE A 30 15.92 -3.08 -4.30
C ILE A 30 17.15 -3.91 -3.93
N SER A 31 17.43 -4.97 -4.69
CA SER A 31 18.55 -5.88 -4.41
C SER A 31 19.90 -5.17 -4.53
N LYS A 32 20.04 -4.27 -5.51
CA LYS A 32 21.25 -3.46 -5.67
C LYS A 32 21.45 -2.48 -4.52
N SER A 33 20.38 -1.84 -4.06
CA SER A 33 20.44 -0.91 -2.91
C SER A 33 20.77 -1.61 -1.59
N LEU A 34 20.56 -2.93 -1.50
CA LEU A 34 20.79 -3.76 -0.33
C LEU A 34 22.01 -4.69 -0.49
N GLU A 35 22.97 -4.34 -1.35
CA GLU A 35 24.09 -5.25 -1.66
C GLU A 35 24.92 -5.60 -0.41
N GLY A 36 24.93 -6.89 -0.08
CA GLY A 36 25.59 -7.45 1.10
C GLY A 36 24.92 -7.09 2.43
N SER A 37 23.64 -6.74 2.43
CA SER A 37 22.76 -6.88 3.58
C SER A 37 22.34 -8.35 3.76
N ASN A 38 21.80 -8.69 4.93
CA ASN A 38 20.93 -9.85 5.04
C ASN A 38 19.45 -9.39 4.98
N ASP A 39 18.51 -10.30 5.21
CA ASP A 39 17.07 -10.00 5.10
C ASP A 39 16.46 -9.44 6.41
N GLU A 40 17.15 -9.58 7.55
CA GLU A 40 16.73 -9.10 8.87
C GLU A 40 17.23 -7.70 9.18
N TYR A 41 18.42 -7.32 8.70
CA TYR A 41 19.05 -6.05 9.02
C TYR A 41 20.10 -5.60 8.00
N TYR A 42 20.44 -4.31 8.08
CA TYR A 42 21.53 -3.66 7.36
C TYR A 42 22.55 -3.09 8.36
N ASP A 43 23.78 -3.60 8.34
CA ASP A 43 24.86 -3.27 9.29
C ASP A 43 25.98 -2.43 8.67
N LYS A 44 25.88 -2.11 7.38
CA LYS A 44 26.85 -1.27 6.65
C LYS A 44 26.51 0.22 6.69
N TYR A 45 25.44 0.62 7.38
CA TYR A 45 25.11 2.03 7.50
C TYR A 45 26.14 2.68 8.44
N PRO A 46 26.70 3.84 8.08
CA PRO A 46 27.87 4.41 8.78
C PRO A 46 27.68 4.64 10.28
N TYR A 47 26.45 4.61 10.79
CA TYR A 47 26.11 5.03 12.15
C TYR A 47 25.32 3.99 12.96
N GLY A 48 25.05 2.79 12.44
CA GLY A 48 24.36 1.75 13.22
C GLY A 48 23.76 0.60 12.41
N ARG A 49 23.22 -0.38 13.14
CA ARG A 49 22.44 -1.48 12.59
C ARG A 49 20.99 -1.03 12.43
N ILE A 50 20.48 -1.12 11.21
CA ILE A 50 19.08 -0.83 10.89
C ILE A 50 18.35 -2.16 10.77
N GLU A 51 17.40 -2.40 11.67
CA GLU A 51 16.56 -3.61 11.64
C GLU A 51 15.45 -3.47 10.60
N ASN A 52 15.00 -4.61 10.07
CA ASN A 52 13.82 -4.66 9.22
C ASN A 52 12.57 -4.35 10.04
N ILE A 53 11.79 -3.34 9.60
CA ILE A 53 10.51 -2.95 10.19
C ILE A 53 9.53 -4.13 10.35
N ALA A 54 9.66 -5.16 9.52
CA ALA A 54 8.96 -6.44 9.69
C ALA A 54 9.88 -7.52 10.29
N SER A 55 9.91 -7.60 11.61
CA SER A 55 10.62 -8.66 12.33
C SER A 55 9.88 -10.00 12.25
N CYS A 56 10.56 -11.03 11.74
CA CYS A 56 10.03 -12.40 11.68
C CYS A 56 10.17 -13.18 13.00
N LYS A 57 10.73 -12.55 14.03
CA LYS A 57 10.81 -13.10 15.39
C LYS A 57 9.56 -12.77 16.21
N GLU A 58 8.82 -11.75 15.79
CA GLU A 58 7.59 -11.30 16.41
C GLU A 58 6.38 -11.84 15.66
N LYS A 59 5.24 -11.97 16.37
CA LYS A 59 3.95 -12.31 15.74
C LYS A 59 3.10 -11.07 15.62
N SER A 60 2.85 -10.67 14.37
CA SER A 60 2.02 -9.52 14.00
C SER A 60 1.42 -9.73 12.61
N VAL A 61 0.36 -8.99 12.27
CA VAL A 61 -0.23 -9.04 10.92
C VAL A 61 0.79 -8.67 9.85
N LEU A 62 1.67 -7.70 10.14
CA LEU A 62 2.77 -7.33 9.24
C LEU A 62 3.73 -8.51 9.02
N SER A 63 4.19 -9.18 10.08
CA SER A 63 5.08 -10.34 9.96
C SER A 63 4.44 -11.50 9.19
N ASP A 64 3.15 -11.78 9.40
CA ASP A 64 2.39 -12.85 8.72
C ASP A 64 2.20 -12.61 7.21
N LEU A 65 2.29 -11.35 6.77
CA LEU A 65 2.26 -10.97 5.36
C LEU A 65 3.64 -11.04 4.72
N VAL A 66 4.70 -10.74 5.47
CA VAL A 66 6.03 -10.44 4.93
C VAL A 66 6.98 -11.64 5.01
N CYS A 67 6.95 -12.42 6.08
CA CYS A 67 8.05 -13.31 6.43
C CYS A 67 8.29 -14.47 5.45
N ASP A 68 7.23 -14.93 4.78
CA ASP A 68 7.29 -15.95 3.73
C ASP A 68 7.47 -15.37 2.31
N ASN A 69 7.64 -14.04 2.19
CA ASN A 69 7.83 -13.35 0.92
C ASN A 69 9.19 -12.63 0.88
N PRO A 70 10.25 -13.27 0.35
CA PRO A 70 11.59 -12.70 0.30
C PRO A 70 11.67 -11.34 -0.40
N ARG A 71 10.88 -11.12 -1.46
CA ARG A 71 10.87 -9.83 -2.18
C ARG A 71 10.30 -8.70 -1.34
N LEU A 72 9.18 -8.97 -0.68
CA LEU A 72 8.55 -8.02 0.22
C LEU A 72 9.41 -7.75 1.45
N LYS A 73 10.07 -8.78 1.99
CA LYS A 73 11.02 -8.65 3.10
C LYS A 73 12.17 -7.70 2.76
N LYS A 74 12.79 -7.85 1.59
CA LYS A 74 13.81 -6.92 1.10
C LYS A 74 13.25 -5.51 0.88
N MET A 75 12.04 -5.39 0.31
CA MET A 75 11.41 -4.09 0.11
C MET A 75 11.21 -3.35 1.46
N LEU A 76 10.81 -4.06 2.51
CA LEU A 76 10.64 -3.47 3.86
C LEU A 76 11.96 -3.18 4.57
N LEU A 77 13.02 -3.95 4.33
CA LEU A 77 14.35 -3.56 4.80
C LEU A 77 14.82 -2.26 4.14
N LEU A 78 14.65 -2.14 2.82
CA LEU A 78 14.98 -0.89 2.12
C LEU A 78 14.13 0.28 2.63
N LEU A 79 12.85 0.05 2.92
CA LEU A 79 11.98 1.06 3.53
C LEU A 79 12.56 1.53 4.87
N SER A 80 12.93 0.60 5.74
CA SER A 80 13.52 0.89 7.06
C SER A 80 14.76 1.78 6.97
N ILE A 81 15.62 1.54 5.96
CA ILE A 81 16.80 2.36 5.69
C ILE A 81 16.39 3.73 5.14
N SER A 82 15.44 3.76 4.19
CA SER A 82 14.99 4.99 3.52
C SER A 82 14.32 5.98 4.47
N GLU A 83 13.60 5.51 5.48
CA GLU A 83 12.97 6.35 6.51
C GLU A 83 14.02 7.12 7.31
N ILE A 84 15.06 6.42 7.76
CA ILE A 84 16.19 7.01 8.49
C ILE A 84 16.94 7.98 7.57
N TYR A 85 17.27 7.55 6.34
CA TYR A 85 17.95 8.39 5.37
C TYR A 85 17.19 9.70 5.08
N ALA A 86 15.88 9.61 4.84
CA ALA A 86 15.04 10.78 4.56
C ALA A 86 15.00 11.74 5.75
N TYR A 87 14.88 11.22 6.97
CA TYR A 87 14.92 12.02 8.19
C TYR A 87 16.26 12.72 8.39
N GLU A 88 17.37 11.99 8.32
CA GLU A 88 18.71 12.57 8.53
C GLU A 88 19.04 13.59 7.46
N ASN A 89 18.62 13.34 6.21
CA ASN A 89 18.80 14.28 5.11
C ASN A 89 17.96 15.55 5.30
N ALA A 90 16.71 15.43 5.78
CA ALA A 90 15.83 16.58 5.99
C ALA A 90 16.21 17.41 7.22
N THR A 91 16.72 16.78 8.28
CA THR A 91 17.00 17.42 9.57
C THR A 91 18.48 17.73 9.79
N HIS A 92 19.36 17.14 8.98
CA HIS A 92 20.82 17.14 9.17
C HIS A 92 21.25 16.62 10.56
N THR A 93 20.42 15.77 11.17
CA THR A 93 20.64 15.23 12.52
C THR A 93 20.65 13.71 12.46
N PRO A 94 21.70 13.03 12.94
CA PRO A 94 21.71 11.56 13.04
C PRO A 94 20.61 11.06 13.97
N VAL A 95 20.04 9.91 13.64
CA VAL A 95 19.11 9.22 14.54
C VAL A 95 19.85 8.71 15.78
N GLU A 96 19.22 8.82 16.96
CA GLU A 96 19.82 8.37 18.23
C GLU A 96 19.89 6.83 18.32
N ASP A 97 18.82 6.13 17.95
CA ASP A 97 18.75 4.67 17.91
C ASP A 97 18.13 4.17 16.59
N TYR A 98 18.98 3.65 15.72
CA TYR A 98 18.61 3.11 14.41
C TYR A 98 17.77 1.84 14.50
N SER A 99 17.83 1.10 15.63
CA SER A 99 17.17 -0.18 15.78
C SER A 99 15.68 -0.06 16.07
N THR A 100 15.26 1.03 16.73
CA THR A 100 13.86 1.29 17.12
C THR A 100 13.23 2.47 16.39
N TYR A 101 13.99 3.21 15.56
CA TYR A 101 13.50 4.40 14.84
C TYR A 101 12.18 4.18 14.09
N ASN A 102 12.01 2.99 13.50
CA ASN A 102 10.85 2.67 12.68
C ASN A 102 9.66 2.09 13.47
N ASP A 103 9.71 2.03 14.80
CA ASP A 103 8.68 1.38 15.61
C ASP A 103 7.32 2.07 15.52
N ASP A 104 7.26 3.41 15.54
CA ASP A 104 6.00 4.15 15.37
C ASP A 104 5.34 3.84 14.02
N PHE A 105 6.15 3.77 12.96
CA PHE A 105 5.63 3.44 11.63
C PHE A 105 5.22 1.98 11.51
N LYS A 106 5.94 1.07 12.16
CA LYS A 106 5.58 -0.36 12.30
C LYS A 106 4.23 -0.51 13.01
N GLU A 107 3.99 0.22 14.08
CA GLU A 107 2.71 0.23 14.79
C GLU A 107 1.58 0.73 13.89
N GLN A 108 1.81 1.83 13.15
CA GLN A 108 0.84 2.35 12.19
C GLN A 108 0.51 1.33 11.09
N LEU A 109 1.51 0.66 10.52
CA LEU A 109 1.31 -0.38 9.52
C LEU A 109 0.48 -1.54 10.08
N ASN A 110 0.81 -2.05 11.26
CA ASN A 110 0.03 -3.11 11.89
C ASN A 110 -1.41 -2.68 12.12
N TYR A 111 -1.64 -1.48 12.66
CA TYR A 111 -2.98 -0.95 12.89
C TYR A 111 -3.82 -0.90 11.61
N ILE A 112 -3.25 -0.42 10.49
CA ILE A 112 -3.92 -0.37 9.19
C ILE A 112 -4.27 -1.78 8.71
N LEU A 113 -3.32 -2.71 8.78
CA LEU A 113 -3.47 -4.07 8.26
C LEU A 113 -4.43 -4.91 9.10
N GLU A 114 -4.50 -4.68 10.41
CA GLU A 114 -5.43 -5.35 11.34
C GLU A 114 -6.90 -5.01 11.05
N GLN A 115 -7.19 -3.86 10.43
CA GLN A 115 -8.56 -3.52 10.03
C GLN A 115 -9.06 -4.38 8.86
N GLU A 116 -8.16 -5.04 8.14
CA GLU A 116 -8.47 -5.80 6.94
C GLU A 116 -8.70 -7.28 7.24
N LYS A 117 -9.94 -7.74 7.03
CA LYS A 117 -10.30 -9.15 7.15
C LYS A 117 -9.76 -10.00 5.98
N ASP A 118 -9.60 -9.38 4.81
CA ASP A 118 -9.08 -10.04 3.61
C ASP A 118 -7.57 -9.80 3.49
N LYS A 119 -6.80 -10.89 3.58
CA LYS A 119 -5.34 -10.89 3.48
C LYS A 119 -4.84 -10.30 2.16
N ASN A 120 -5.60 -10.43 1.06
CA ASN A 120 -5.25 -9.84 -0.22
C ASN A 120 -5.42 -8.31 -0.19
N ILE A 121 -6.45 -7.79 0.46
CA ILE A 121 -6.63 -6.33 0.63
C ILE A 121 -5.52 -5.77 1.51
N ALA A 122 -5.22 -6.43 2.64
CA ALA A 122 -4.12 -6.07 3.51
C ALA A 122 -2.79 -6.02 2.74
N MET A 123 -2.50 -7.05 1.93
CA MET A 123 -1.31 -7.10 1.08
C MET A 123 -1.26 -5.93 0.08
N ARG A 124 -2.36 -5.62 -0.63
CA ARG A 124 -2.37 -4.49 -1.57
C ARG A 124 -2.11 -3.15 -0.87
N LYS A 125 -2.72 -2.92 0.30
CA LYS A 125 -2.48 -1.72 1.11
C LYS A 125 -1.03 -1.61 1.55
N LEU A 126 -0.45 -2.70 2.06
CA LEU A 126 0.98 -2.75 2.42
C LEU A 126 1.86 -2.39 1.22
N CYS A 127 1.62 -3.00 0.07
CA CYS A 127 2.36 -2.71 -1.16
C CYS A 127 2.25 -1.24 -1.59
N HIS A 128 1.04 -0.69 -1.56
CA HIS A 128 0.79 0.69 -1.95
C HIS A 128 1.50 1.67 -1.01
N ILE A 129 1.38 1.47 0.31
CA ILE A 129 2.02 2.31 1.32
C ILE A 129 3.54 2.25 1.17
N THR A 130 4.12 1.04 1.14
CA THR A 130 5.57 0.85 1.06
C THR A 130 6.15 1.46 -0.20
N LYS A 131 5.55 1.23 -1.38
CA LYS A 131 6.08 1.78 -2.63
C LYS A 131 5.99 3.29 -2.69
N THR A 132 4.89 3.87 -2.19
CA THR A 132 4.74 5.32 -2.16
C THR A 132 5.77 5.94 -1.22
N ARG A 133 5.98 5.37 -0.02
CA ARG A 133 6.99 5.85 0.93
C ARG A 133 8.42 5.72 0.40
N LEU A 134 8.77 4.58 -0.20
CA LEU A 134 10.06 4.42 -0.87
C LEU A 134 10.25 5.47 -1.97
N SER A 135 9.19 5.77 -2.74
CA SER A 135 9.27 6.76 -3.79
C SER A 135 9.45 8.18 -3.28
N ASP A 136 8.82 8.54 -2.16
CA ASP A 136 9.01 9.85 -1.54
C ASP A 136 10.40 9.99 -0.91
N ASN A 137 10.88 8.93 -0.25
CA ASN A 137 12.14 8.95 0.49
C ASN A 137 13.37 8.87 -0.44
N LEU A 138 13.29 8.11 -1.54
CA LEU A 138 14.42 7.86 -2.45
C LEU A 138 14.32 8.63 -3.78
N GLY A 139 13.15 9.21 -4.08
CA GLY A 139 12.95 9.99 -5.29
C GLY A 139 13.29 9.25 -6.58
N GLY A 140 14.28 9.76 -7.32
CA GLY A 140 14.69 9.18 -8.61
C GLY A 140 15.28 7.77 -8.52
N ASP A 141 15.81 7.38 -7.36
CA ASP A 141 16.44 6.06 -7.16
C ASP A 141 15.40 4.95 -7.00
N PHE A 142 14.17 5.29 -6.63
CA PHE A 142 13.03 4.38 -6.63
C PHE A 142 11.77 5.17 -7.00
N TYR A 143 11.32 5.12 -8.25
CA TYR A 143 10.12 5.86 -8.66
C TYR A 143 8.88 4.98 -8.70
N TYR A 144 7.83 5.38 -7.98
CA TYR A 144 6.51 4.75 -8.05
C TYR A 144 5.42 5.81 -8.23
N LYS A 145 4.63 5.64 -9.30
CA LYS A 145 3.38 6.37 -9.50
C LYS A 145 2.23 5.36 -9.55
N PRO A 146 1.31 5.36 -8.58
CA PRO A 146 0.18 4.44 -8.61
C PRO A 146 -0.74 4.77 -9.79
N GLU A 147 -1.09 3.74 -10.58
CA GLU A 147 -2.20 3.84 -11.54
C GLU A 147 -3.56 3.74 -10.85
N VAL A 148 -3.59 3.05 -9.70
CA VAL A 148 -4.75 2.84 -8.84
C VAL A 148 -4.31 3.07 -7.40
N HIS A 149 -5.05 3.91 -6.69
CA HIS A 149 -4.83 4.24 -5.30
C HIS A 149 -5.56 3.28 -4.36
N GLU A 150 -5.05 3.14 -3.15
CA GLU A 150 -5.71 2.39 -2.08
C GLU A 150 -6.42 3.32 -1.10
N VAL A 151 -7.64 2.92 -0.70
CA VAL A 151 -8.36 3.54 0.41
C VAL A 151 -7.83 2.92 1.69
N ILE A 152 -7.12 3.67 2.52
CA ILE A 152 -6.54 3.15 3.77
C ILE A 152 -7.63 2.96 4.82
N SER A 153 -8.57 3.90 4.91
CA SER A 153 -9.78 3.74 5.70
C SER A 153 -10.96 4.47 5.08
N SER A 154 -12.18 4.07 5.44
CA SER A 154 -13.40 4.71 4.98
C SER A 154 -14.45 4.78 6.08
N LYS A 155 -15.19 5.89 6.12
CA LYS A 155 -16.26 6.14 7.10
C LYS A 155 -17.55 6.52 6.39
N LEU A 156 -18.55 5.66 6.50
CA LEU A 156 -19.91 5.89 6.00
C LEU A 156 -20.70 6.80 6.95
N ASN A 157 -21.49 7.71 6.40
CA ASN A 157 -22.49 8.49 7.12
C ASN A 157 -23.82 8.57 6.32
N SER A 158 -24.78 9.37 6.79
CA SER A 158 -26.10 9.48 6.15
C SER A 158 -26.07 10.06 4.74
N ASN A 159 -25.04 10.83 4.40
CA ASN A 159 -24.97 11.64 3.18
C ASN A 159 -23.95 11.10 2.17
N GLY A 160 -22.99 10.28 2.62
CA GLY A 160 -21.91 9.78 1.78
C GLY A 160 -20.87 8.99 2.55
N VAL A 161 -19.66 8.91 1.99
CA VAL A 161 -18.49 8.24 2.58
C VAL A 161 -17.32 9.20 2.57
N ILE A 162 -16.59 9.27 3.67
CA ILE A 162 -15.26 9.89 3.71
C ILE A 162 -14.24 8.78 3.52
N ILE A 163 -13.39 8.89 2.51
CA ILE A 163 -12.25 7.99 2.30
C ILE A 163 -10.96 8.70 2.71
N MET A 164 -10.06 7.95 3.34
CA MET A 164 -8.72 8.37 3.69
C MET A 164 -7.73 7.55 2.85
N PRO A 165 -7.31 8.07 1.69
CA PRO A 165 -6.23 7.46 0.92
C PRO A 165 -4.85 7.74 1.54
N TRP A 166 -3.84 6.97 1.13
CA TRP A 166 -2.46 7.22 1.56
C TRP A 166 -1.87 8.43 0.82
N LEU A 167 -1.36 9.42 1.56
CA LEU A 167 -0.68 10.63 1.04
C LEU A 167 -1.50 11.46 0.02
N LEU A 168 -2.80 11.25 -0.03
CA LEU A 168 -3.75 12.11 -0.73
C LEU A 168 -4.67 12.79 0.30
N PRO A 169 -5.19 13.99 0.01
CA PRO A 169 -6.20 14.62 0.87
C PRO A 169 -7.40 13.70 1.12
N GLU A 170 -8.01 13.79 2.30
CA GLU A 170 -9.27 13.12 2.58
C GLU A 170 -10.33 13.52 1.55
N ILE A 171 -11.12 12.57 1.08
CA ILE A 171 -12.12 12.80 0.03
C ILE A 171 -13.49 12.38 0.54
N TYR A 172 -14.45 13.31 0.50
CA TYR A 172 -15.85 13.03 0.69
C TYR A 172 -16.50 12.66 -0.64
N LEU A 173 -17.21 11.54 -0.66
CA LEU A 173 -17.98 11.00 -1.77
C LEU A 173 -19.47 10.99 -1.40
N GLY A 174 -20.24 11.89 -1.99
CA GLY A 174 -21.66 12.07 -1.70
C GLY A 174 -22.57 11.08 -2.43
N LYS A 175 -23.73 10.79 -1.84
CA LYS A 175 -24.80 9.99 -2.49
C LYS A 175 -25.31 10.61 -3.78
N SER A 176 -25.17 11.93 -3.93
CA SER A 176 -25.47 12.68 -5.15
C SER A 176 -24.37 12.60 -6.21
N CYS A 177 -23.41 11.68 -6.07
CA CYS A 177 -22.26 11.52 -6.96
C CYS A 177 -21.28 12.70 -6.98
N ASP A 178 -21.43 13.67 -6.07
CA ASP A 178 -20.50 14.77 -5.87
C ASP A 178 -19.28 14.31 -5.06
N ALA A 179 -18.12 14.90 -5.36
CA ALA A 179 -16.89 14.69 -4.62
C ALA A 179 -16.34 16.03 -4.11
N LEU A 180 -15.79 16.02 -2.90
CA LEU A 180 -15.11 17.16 -2.29
C LEU A 180 -13.93 16.66 -1.48
N ASP A 181 -12.72 17.14 -1.76
CA ASP A 181 -11.58 16.85 -0.91
C ASP A 181 -11.40 17.87 0.22
N SER A 182 -10.54 17.55 1.18
CA SER A 182 -10.27 18.42 2.33
C SER A 182 -9.63 19.76 1.93
N THR A 183 -9.02 19.84 0.73
CA THR A 183 -8.48 21.07 0.13
C THR A 183 -9.52 21.89 -0.65
N LYS A 184 -10.79 21.50 -0.59
CA LYS A 184 -11.94 22.15 -1.24
C LYS A 184 -11.99 22.01 -2.76
N ARG A 185 -11.24 21.08 -3.34
CA ARG A 185 -11.41 20.72 -4.77
C ARG A 185 -12.72 19.96 -4.91
N LYS A 186 -13.52 20.37 -5.88
CA LYS A 186 -14.84 19.82 -6.15
C LYS A 186 -14.78 18.93 -7.38
N GLY A 187 -15.69 17.99 -7.44
CA GLY A 187 -16.01 17.30 -8.67
C GLY A 187 -17.03 16.21 -8.45
N LYS A 188 -16.79 15.05 -9.04
CA LYS A 188 -17.74 13.94 -9.06
C LYS A 188 -17.02 12.62 -8.88
N TRP A 189 -17.77 11.59 -8.53
CA TRP A 189 -17.24 10.24 -8.46
C TRP A 189 -18.27 9.27 -9.01
N TYR A 190 -17.82 8.07 -9.40
CA TYR A 190 -18.68 6.97 -9.81
C TYR A 190 -17.92 5.65 -9.66
N LYS A 191 -18.65 4.55 -9.44
CA LYS A 191 -18.05 3.21 -9.42
C LYS A 191 -18.04 2.59 -10.82
N THR A 192 -17.14 1.65 -11.01
CA THR A 192 -17.14 0.65 -12.08
C THR A 192 -17.31 -0.73 -11.42
N ASP A 193 -17.10 -1.82 -12.17
CA ASP A 193 -17.30 -3.18 -11.64
C ASP A 193 -16.39 -3.51 -10.44
N GLU A 194 -15.13 -3.09 -10.48
CA GLU A 194 -14.11 -3.46 -9.47
C GLU A 194 -13.40 -2.25 -8.83
N GLN A 195 -13.67 -1.03 -9.31
CA GLN A 195 -12.99 0.19 -8.89
C GLN A 195 -13.97 1.34 -8.75
N PHE A 196 -13.50 2.46 -8.24
CA PHE A 196 -14.22 3.72 -8.37
C PHE A 196 -13.30 4.83 -8.83
N ILE A 197 -13.87 5.80 -9.53
CA ILE A 197 -13.18 6.94 -10.09
C ILE A 197 -13.65 8.18 -9.34
N VAL A 198 -12.68 9.02 -8.98
CA VAL A 198 -12.93 10.35 -8.42
C VAL A 198 -12.31 11.37 -9.37
N GLU A 199 -13.13 12.28 -9.86
CA GLU A 199 -12.72 13.41 -10.67
C GLU A 199 -12.76 14.67 -9.80
N LEU A 200 -11.61 15.34 -9.61
CA LEU A 200 -11.50 16.57 -8.82
C LEU A 200 -10.81 17.65 -9.65
N ASN A 201 -11.49 18.77 -9.91
CA ASN A 201 -10.98 19.87 -10.73
C ASN A 201 -10.37 19.43 -12.09
N GLY A 202 -10.88 18.34 -12.69
CA GLY A 202 -10.38 17.78 -13.96
C GLY A 202 -9.28 16.72 -13.83
N GLU A 203 -8.74 16.49 -12.62
CA GLU A 203 -7.83 15.37 -12.36
C GLU A 203 -8.61 14.10 -12.05
N ILE A 204 -8.15 12.96 -12.58
CA ILE A 204 -8.81 11.66 -12.46
C ILE A 204 -7.97 10.76 -11.56
N TYR A 205 -8.59 10.27 -10.49
CA TYR A 205 -8.02 9.29 -9.58
C TYR A 205 -8.82 8.00 -9.64
N LYS A 206 -8.13 6.88 -9.82
CA LYS A 206 -8.72 5.53 -9.72
C LYS A 206 -8.42 4.96 -8.35
N PHE A 207 -9.41 4.34 -7.74
CA PHE A 207 -9.27 3.68 -6.45
C PHE A 207 -9.75 2.24 -6.53
N ASN A 208 -9.10 1.36 -5.80
CA ASN A 208 -9.58 0.00 -5.61
C ASN A 208 -10.92 -0.03 -4.87
N HIS A 209 -11.64 -1.14 -5.02
CA HIS A 209 -12.92 -1.38 -4.34
C HIS A 209 -12.86 -1.06 -2.84
N ASP A 210 -13.80 -0.24 -2.38
CA ASP A 210 -14.11 -0.02 -0.97
C ASP A 210 -15.59 -0.32 -0.69
N ASN A 211 -15.84 -1.16 0.31
CA ASN A 211 -17.18 -1.65 0.62
C ASN A 211 -18.15 -0.54 1.05
N ASN A 212 -17.68 0.55 1.65
CA ASN A 212 -18.55 1.65 2.04
C ASN A 212 -18.89 2.51 0.83
N VAL A 213 -17.91 2.80 -0.04
CA VAL A 213 -18.12 3.56 -1.28
C VAL A 213 -19.11 2.84 -2.20
N PHE A 214 -18.93 1.53 -2.40
CA PHE A 214 -19.78 0.74 -3.30
C PHE A 214 -21.25 0.65 -2.86
N LYS A 215 -21.55 0.91 -1.58
CA LYS A 215 -22.94 1.01 -1.08
C LYS A 215 -23.68 2.25 -1.57
N LEU A 216 -22.98 3.30 -2.00
CA LEU A 216 -23.61 4.55 -2.45
C LEU A 216 -24.18 4.47 -3.88
N ASN A 217 -23.85 3.41 -4.66
CA ASN A 217 -24.40 3.11 -5.99
C ASN A 217 -24.42 4.27 -6.99
N CYS A 218 -23.32 5.03 -7.09
CA CYS A 218 -23.16 6.03 -8.12
C CYS A 218 -22.62 5.43 -9.42
N GLU A 219 -23.41 5.40 -10.48
CA GLU A 219 -23.03 4.84 -11.79
C GLU A 219 -22.37 5.89 -12.70
N PRO A 220 -21.58 5.47 -13.71
CA PRO A 220 -20.94 6.38 -14.66
C PRO A 220 -21.96 7.27 -15.39
N PRO A 221 -21.61 8.53 -15.71
CA PRO A 221 -22.44 9.36 -16.55
C PRO A 221 -22.61 8.70 -17.93
N LYS A 222 -23.85 8.67 -18.42
CA LYS A 222 -24.21 8.16 -19.75
C LYS A 222 -23.73 9.07 -20.87
#